data_AF-U7QNG1-F1
#
_entry.id   AF-U7QNG1-F1
#
_cell.length_a   1.000
_cell.length_b   1.000
_cell.length_c   1.000
_cell.angle_alpha   90.00
_cell.angle_beta   90.00
_cell.angle_gamma   90.00
#
_symmetry.space_group_name_H-M   'P 1'
#
loop_
_entity.id
_entity.type
_entity.pdbx_description
1 polymer ?
#
loop_
_entity_poly.entity_id
_entity_poly.type
_entity_poly.pdbx_seq_one_letter_code
_entity_poly.pdbx_strand_id
1 'polypeptide(L)'
;MATDKAYREAEQRIEKARQEGATELDLRNLGLTELPEAIGQLSQLQTLDLNDNQLTTLPEVIGNLSQLQWLNLDNNQLTTLPEVIGQLSQLQSLNLDNNPLTT
;
A
#
# COMPACT_ATOMS: atom_id res chain seq x y z
N MET A 1 17.43 -7.85 10.64
CA MET A 1 17.59 -6.39 10.42
C MET A 1 16.21 -5.74 10.59
N ALA A 2 16.12 -4.44 10.89
CA ALA A 2 14.85 -3.77 11.21
C ALA A 2 13.75 -3.96 10.15
N THR A 3 14.14 -4.15 8.88
CA THR A 3 13.27 -4.46 7.74
C THR A 3 12.42 -5.73 7.93
N ASP A 4 12.96 -6.77 8.56
CA ASP A 4 12.25 -8.06 8.75
C ASP A 4 11.12 -7.94 9.80
N LYS A 5 11.26 -7.05 10.80
CA LYS A 5 10.20 -6.85 11.80
C LYS A 5 9.02 -6.07 11.21
N ALA A 6 9.30 -4.97 10.51
CA ALA A 6 8.29 -4.12 9.89
C ALA A 6 7.46 -4.90 8.87
N TYR A 7 8.13 -5.65 7.99
CA TYR A 7 7.48 -6.46 6.97
C TYR A 7 6.56 -7.53 7.57
N ARG A 8 7.04 -8.28 8.58
CA ARG A 8 6.21 -9.28 9.29
C ARG A 8 5.02 -8.66 10.00
N GLU A 9 5.18 -7.47 10.57
CA GLU A 9 4.06 -6.76 11.19
C GLU A 9 3.00 -6.36 10.15
N ALA A 10 3.43 -5.88 8.98
CA ALA A 10 2.52 -5.59 7.88
C ALA A 10 1.80 -6.85 7.38
N GLU A 11 2.50 -7.98 7.20
CA GLU A 11 1.87 -9.26 6.86
C GLU A 11 0.81 -9.70 7.87
N GLN A 12 1.09 -9.56 9.16
CA GLN A 12 0.12 -9.90 10.22
C GLN A 12 -1.12 -9.00 10.17
N ARG A 13 -0.93 -7.69 9.94
CA ARG A 13 -2.05 -6.75 9.80
C ARG A 13 -2.87 -7.03 8.54
N ILE A 14 -2.22 -7.33 7.42
CA ILE A 14 -2.87 -7.72 6.16
C ILE A 14 -3.69 -9.00 6.35
N GLU A 15 -3.11 -10.04 6.95
CA GLU A 15 -3.80 -11.30 7.18
C GLU A 15 -4.99 -11.13 8.13
N LYS A 16 -4.84 -10.33 9.19
CA LYS A 16 -5.94 -9.98 10.08
C LYS A 16 -7.06 -9.24 9.33
N ALA A 17 -6.72 -8.22 8.55
CA ALA A 17 -7.68 -7.47 7.74
C ALA A 17 -8.43 -8.38 6.75
N ARG A 18 -7.72 -9.36 6.17
CA ARG A 18 -8.33 -10.37 5.28
C ARG A 18 -9.36 -11.22 6.02
N GLN A 19 -9.02 -11.72 7.21
CA GLN A 19 -9.90 -12.55 8.02
C GLN A 19 -11.15 -11.79 8.51
N GLU A 20 -10.98 -10.50 8.81
CA GLU A 20 -12.06 -9.64 9.29
C GLU A 20 -12.89 -9.01 8.16
N GLY A 21 -12.47 -9.17 6.90
CA GLY A 21 -13.12 -8.53 5.76
C GLY A 21 -13.04 -6.99 5.83
N ALA A 22 -11.92 -6.47 6.35
CA ALA A 22 -11.76 -5.05 6.61
C ALA A 22 -11.78 -4.23 5.31
N THR A 23 -12.43 -3.07 5.37
CA THR A 23 -12.46 -2.09 4.28
C THR A 23 -11.38 -1.02 4.42
N GLU A 24 -10.70 -0.97 5.57
CA GLU A 24 -9.66 0.00 5.87
C GLU A 24 -8.44 -0.72 6.44
N LEU A 25 -7.25 -0.32 6.01
CA LEU A 25 -6.00 -0.87 6.50
C LEU A 25 -4.98 0.24 6.70
N ASP A 26 -4.44 0.29 7.92
CA ASP A 26 -3.40 1.23 8.34
C ASP A 26 -2.05 0.52 8.49
N LEU A 27 -1.12 0.90 7.60
CA LEU A 27 0.27 0.48 7.58
C LEU A 27 1.23 1.67 7.70
N ARG A 28 0.77 2.81 8.24
CA ARG A 28 1.58 4.02 8.36
C ARG A 28 2.76 3.82 9.34
N ASN A 29 3.87 4.51 9.07
CA ASN A 29 5.01 4.60 9.98
C ASN A 29 5.52 3.25 10.51
N LEU A 30 5.57 2.24 9.63
CA LEU A 30 6.13 0.92 9.95
C LEU A 30 7.61 0.82 9.57
N GLY A 31 8.11 1.75 8.75
CA GLY A 31 9.47 1.66 8.18
C GLY A 31 9.55 0.60 7.09
N LEU A 32 8.48 0.39 6.33
CA LEU A 32 8.45 -0.56 5.22
C LEU A 32 9.32 -0.05 4.07
N THR A 33 10.25 -0.87 3.62
CA THR A 33 11.00 -0.65 2.36
C THR A 33 10.29 -1.28 1.16
N GLU A 34 9.44 -2.27 1.41
CA GLU A 34 8.61 -2.96 0.44
C GLU A 34 7.24 -3.28 1.06
N LEU A 35 6.20 -3.34 0.22
CA LEU A 35 4.85 -3.70 0.63
C LEU A 35 4.64 -5.21 0.38
N PRO A 36 4.16 -6.00 1.36
CA PRO A 36 3.93 -7.43 1.14
C PRO A 36 2.91 -7.70 0.02
N GLU A 37 3.22 -8.65 -0.87
CA GLU A 37 2.32 -9.02 -1.97
C GLU A 37 0.95 -9.54 -1.50
N ALA A 38 0.88 -10.02 -0.25
CA ALA A 38 -0.37 -10.42 0.40
C ALA A 38 -1.43 -9.31 0.40
N ILE A 39 -1.05 -8.03 0.25
CA ILE A 39 -1.99 -6.91 0.14
C ILE A 39 -3.03 -7.13 -0.96
N GLY A 40 -2.64 -7.75 -2.09
CA GLY A 40 -3.52 -7.99 -3.23
C GLY A 40 -4.69 -8.95 -2.94
N GLN A 41 -4.72 -9.59 -1.77
CA GLN A 41 -5.81 -10.46 -1.35
C GLN A 41 -7.00 -9.70 -0.73
N LEU A 42 -6.83 -8.41 -0.40
CA LEU A 42 -7.85 -7.59 0.25
C LEU A 42 -8.84 -6.97 -0.75
N SER A 43 -9.60 -7.81 -1.45
CA SER A 43 -10.50 -7.37 -2.54
C SER A 43 -11.62 -6.40 -2.12
N GLN A 44 -11.93 -6.31 -0.82
CA GLN A 44 -12.94 -5.41 -0.25
C GLN A 44 -12.34 -4.10 0.28
N LEU A 45 -11.01 -3.93 0.21
CA LEU A 45 -10.34 -2.76 0.77
C LEU A 45 -10.71 -1.50 -0.01
N GLN A 46 -11.09 -0.46 0.72
CA GLN A 46 -11.48 0.85 0.20
C GLN A 46 -10.46 1.93 0.57
N THR A 47 -9.82 1.80 1.73
CA THR A 47 -8.84 2.76 2.26
C THR A 47 -7.55 2.05 2.63
N LEU A 48 -6.44 2.48 2.04
CA LEU A 48 -5.09 2.01 2.36
C LEU A 48 -4.19 3.17 2.73
N ASP A 49 -3.73 3.21 3.98
CA ASP A 49 -2.77 4.20 4.46
C ASP A 49 -1.37 3.61 4.58
N LEU A 50 -0.44 4.12 3.77
CA LEU A 50 0.97 3.74 3.70
C LEU A 50 1.90 4.94 3.97
N ASN A 51 1.37 6.03 4.51
CA ASN A 51 2.16 7.23 4.81
C ASN A 51 3.34 6.94 5.75
N ASP A 52 4.39 7.77 5.64
CA ASP A 52 5.58 7.73 6.49
C ASP A 52 6.31 6.36 6.45
N ASN A 53 6.50 5.82 5.25
CA ASN A 53 7.31 4.60 5.05
C ASN A 53 8.54 4.90 4.18
N GLN A 54 9.26 3.86 3.77
CA GLN A 54 10.47 3.95 2.95
C GLN A 54 10.28 3.17 1.64
N LEU A 55 9.03 3.07 1.16
CA LEU A 55 8.70 2.31 -0.03
C LEU A 55 9.38 2.94 -1.25
N THR A 56 10.11 2.14 -2.01
CA THR A 56 10.76 2.59 -3.25
C THR A 56 9.94 2.26 -4.50
N THR A 57 9.02 1.30 -4.39
CA THR A 57 8.06 0.91 -5.43
C THR A 57 6.82 0.28 -4.77
N LEU A 58 5.79 0.00 -5.56
CA LEU A 58 4.64 -0.82 -5.19
C LEU A 58 4.64 -2.13 -5.98
N PRO A 59 4.22 -3.26 -5.38
CA PRO A 59 4.08 -4.52 -6.10
C PRO A 59 2.89 -4.46 -7.07
N GLU A 60 2.97 -5.18 -8.20
CA GLU A 60 1.91 -5.17 -9.23
C GLU A 60 0.55 -5.69 -8.71
N VAL A 61 0.56 -6.52 -7.67
CA VAL A 61 -0.67 -7.01 -7.02
C VAL A 61 -1.51 -5.90 -6.38
N ILE A 62 -0.99 -4.67 -6.25
CA ILE A 62 -1.80 -3.51 -5.84
C ILE A 62 -2.99 -3.29 -6.78
N GLY A 63 -2.85 -3.63 -8.07
CA GLY A 63 -3.94 -3.56 -9.06
C GLY A 63 -5.14 -4.46 -8.74
N ASN A 64 -4.98 -5.47 -7.88
CA ASN A 64 -6.06 -6.36 -7.46
C ASN A 64 -7.04 -5.68 -6.46
N LEU A 65 -6.68 -4.52 -5.90
CA LEU A 65 -7.52 -3.76 -4.97
C LEU A 65 -8.64 -3.00 -5.71
N SER A 66 -9.49 -3.75 -6.42
CA SER A 66 -10.51 -3.20 -7.33
C SER A 66 -11.55 -2.27 -6.66
N GLN A 67 -11.70 -2.33 -5.34
CA GLN A 67 -12.60 -1.48 -4.55
C GLN A 67 -11.90 -0.29 -3.89
N LEU A 68 -10.58 -0.12 -4.11
CA LEU A 68 -9.80 0.93 -3.44
C LEU A 68 -10.24 2.30 -3.93
N GLN A 69 -10.58 3.18 -2.99
CA GLN A 69 -11.04 4.54 -3.22
C GLN A 69 -10.02 5.56 -2.75
N TRP A 70 -9.27 5.25 -1.68
CA TRP A 70 -8.26 6.13 -1.13
C TRP A 70 -6.95 5.38 -0.90
N LEU A 71 -5.88 5.88 -1.50
CA LEU A 71 -4.52 5.39 -1.34
C LEU A 71 -3.60 6.53 -0.92
N ASN A 72 -3.02 6.43 0.27
CA ASN A 72 -2.07 7.41 0.77
C ASN A 72 -0.66 6.85 0.83
N LEU A 73 0.23 7.42 0.03
CA LEU A 73 1.64 7.05 -0.10
C LEU A 73 2.55 8.23 0.27
N ASP A 74 2.00 9.26 0.91
CA ASP A 74 2.75 10.44 1.33
C ASP A 74 3.99 10.07 2.15
N ASN A 75 5.07 10.82 1.95
CA ASN A 75 6.34 10.65 2.65
C ASN A 75 6.89 9.21 2.53
N ASN A 76 7.13 8.80 1.28
CA ASN A 76 7.82 7.56 0.93
C ASN A 76 9.04 7.88 0.04
N GLN A 77 9.65 6.86 -0.56
CA GLN A 77 10.82 7.00 -1.45
C GLN A 77 10.50 6.53 -2.88
N LEU A 78 9.23 6.63 -3.29
CA LEU A 78 8.78 6.15 -4.60
C LEU A 78 9.43 6.98 -5.71
N THR A 79 10.12 6.31 -6.62
CA THR A 79 10.66 6.93 -7.83
C THR A 79 9.77 6.69 -9.04
N THR A 80 8.97 5.62 -9.00
CA THR A 80 8.00 5.25 -10.03
C THR A 80 6.73 4.68 -9.39
N LEU A 81 5.68 4.54 -10.20
CA LEU A 81 4.48 3.77 -9.88
C LEU A 81 4.33 2.64 -10.89
N PRO A 82 3.87 1.44 -10.48
CA PRO A 82 3.61 0.38 -11.43
C PRO A 82 2.40 0.73 -12.31
N GLU A 83 2.42 0.33 -13.59
CA GLU A 83 1.38 0.70 -14.56
C GLU A 83 -0.04 0.28 -14.13
N VAL A 84 -0.13 -0.80 -13.35
CA VAL A 84 -1.38 -1.32 -12.76
C VAL A 84 -2.10 -0.34 -11.84
N ILE A 85 -1.45 0.74 -11.35
CA ILE A 85 -2.14 1.83 -10.63
C ILE A 85 -3.28 2.38 -11.49
N GLY A 86 -3.12 2.43 -12.81
CA GLY A 86 -4.17 2.87 -13.74
C GLY A 86 -5.37 1.92 -13.83
N GLN A 87 -5.27 0.70 -13.29
CA GLN A 87 -6.36 -0.29 -13.25
C GLN A 87 -7.29 -0.10 -12.04
N LEU A 88 -6.90 0.73 -11.06
CA LEU A 88 -7.70 1.04 -9.87
C LEU A 88 -8.88 1.95 -10.22
N SER A 89 -9.86 1.40 -10.92
CA SER A 89 -10.99 2.15 -11.50
C SER A 89 -11.90 2.86 -10.49
N GLN A 90 -11.86 2.46 -9.21
CA GLN A 90 -12.62 3.08 -8.13
C GLN A 90 -11.80 4.13 -7.35
N LEU A 91 -10.53 4.34 -7.68
CA LEU A 91 -9.66 5.24 -6.95
C LEU A 91 -10.10 6.69 -7.13
N GLN A 92 -10.48 7.32 -6.03
CA GLN A 92 -10.95 8.71 -6.00
C GLN A 92 -9.83 9.66 -5.55
N SER A 93 -8.92 9.16 -4.72
CA SER A 93 -7.84 9.94 -4.16
C SER A 93 -6.56 9.12 -4.08
N LEU A 94 -5.49 9.68 -4.64
CA LEU A 94 -4.14 9.14 -4.59
C LEU A 94 -3.23 10.24 -4.08
N ASN A 95 -2.73 10.10 -2.85
CA ASN A 95 -1.77 11.04 -2.28
C ASN A 95 -0.35 10.49 -2.47
N LEU A 96 0.50 11.25 -3.18
CA LEU A 96 1.87 10.91 -3.52
C LEU A 96 2.86 11.98 -3.05
N ASP A 97 2.40 12.91 -2.22
CA ASP A 97 3.23 14.00 -1.74
C ASP A 97 4.51 13.48 -1.08
N ASN A 98 5.56 14.30 -1.10
CA ASN A 98 6.85 13.94 -0.49
C ASN A 98 7.45 12.61 -0.98
N ASN A 99 7.27 12.29 -2.27
CA ASN A 99 8.00 11.23 -2.97
C ASN A 99 8.89 11.81 -4.07
N PRO A 100 10.08 11.22 -4.32
CA PRO A 100 10.98 11.65 -5.39
C PRO A 100 10.54 11.13 -6.77
N LEU A 101 9.25 11.22 -7.10
CA LEU A 101 8.71 10.76 -8.37
C LEU A 101 9.29 11.57 -9.53
N THR A 102 9.86 10.87 -10.50
CA THR A 102 10.28 11.47 -11.76
C THR A 102 9.17 11.29 -12.79
N THR A 103 8.85 12.37 -13.52
CA THR A 103 7.85 12.38 -14.61
C THR A 103 8.48 12.13 -15.96
#